data_AF-A0A3D1SFU3-F1
#
_entry.id   AF-A0A3D1SFU3-F1
#
_cell.length_a   1.000
_cell.length_b   1.000
_cell.length_c   1.000
_cell.angle_alpha   90.00
_cell.angle_beta   90.00
_cell.angle_gamma   90.00
#
_symmetry.space_group_name_H-M   'P 1'
#
loop_
_entity.id
_entity.type
_entity.pdbx_description
1 polymer ?
#
loop_
_entity_poly.entity_id
_entity_poly.type
_entity_poly.pdbx_seq_one_letter_code
_entity_poly.pdbx_strand_id
1 'polypeptide(L)'
;MKLFYIVLIVLSGGYLIAHVMAKAFFGKTLFPDTSELFTSKKERNLWQTVFPKNMLRLVIFVLTGSISGLLMDIAGLAGWISLLFAPIAGIFFNFLISMVFSPIYLKYHKSAEPNDEELCELTGKVVEDVEPDGFGVIEVRHGSKSYIFRAVSANERFIPKGTSVVVIYAQDSCCFVESEEHLCDILFENDKNDDINDDINKLVYSNMLCNDTKIGNEGELTGDPTETALVDMAFKLDFDPSIYDRMPRVEEIPFDSDRKLMTTVNEINGKYIVYTKGGVDELLKRCNSYLENGEVKEDIEEYAK
;
A
#
# COMPACT_ATOMS: atom_id res chain seq x y z
N MET A 1 31.31 -36.21 24.98
CA MET A 1 31.17 -35.30 23.85
C MET A 1 30.18 -35.83 22.81
N LYS A 2 30.40 -37.01 22.20
CA LYS A 2 29.42 -37.67 21.30
C LYS A 2 27.95 -37.66 21.76
N LEU A 3 27.66 -38.10 23.00
CA LEU A 3 26.30 -38.13 23.53
C LEU A 3 25.67 -36.71 23.63
N PHE A 4 26.47 -35.70 23.97
CA PHE A 4 26.03 -34.32 24.06
C PHE A 4 25.59 -33.78 22.69
N TYR A 5 26.38 -34.02 21.63
CA TYR A 5 26.02 -33.61 20.28
C TYR A 5 24.78 -34.34 19.76
N ILE A 6 24.63 -35.64 20.04
CA ILE A 6 23.45 -36.42 19.63
C ILE A 6 22.18 -35.85 20.28
N VAL A 7 22.22 -35.53 21.57
CA VAL A 7 21.07 -34.91 22.28
C VAL A 7 20.69 -33.58 21.64
N LEU A 8 21.66 -32.71 21.34
CA LEU A 8 21.40 -31.43 20.69
C LEU A 8 20.81 -31.59 19.28
N ILE A 9 21.30 -32.56 18.50
CA ILE A 9 20.77 -32.87 17.16
C ILE A 9 19.32 -33.34 17.25
N VAL A 10 18.99 -34.22 18.20
CA VAL A 10 17.62 -34.73 18.37
C VAL A 10 16.66 -33.62 18.80
N LEU A 11 17.07 -32.76 19.74
CA LEU A 11 16.23 -31.65 20.22
C LEU A 11 16.00 -30.59 19.12
N SER A 12 17.07 -30.17 18.44
CA SER A 12 16.99 -29.15 17.38
C SER A 12 16.34 -29.67 16.10
N GLY A 13 16.63 -30.92 15.71
CA GLY A 13 16.00 -31.59 14.58
C GLY A 13 14.52 -31.88 14.83
N GLY A 14 14.16 -32.33 16.03
CA GLY A 14 12.77 -32.53 16.45
C GLY A 14 11.95 -31.23 16.39
N TYR A 15 12.54 -30.12 16.85
CA TYR A 15 11.93 -28.79 16.71
C TYR A 15 11.67 -28.42 15.23
N LEU A 16 12.66 -28.61 14.35
CA LEU A 16 12.53 -28.27 12.93
C LEU A 16 11.44 -29.08 12.24
N ILE A 17 11.37 -30.39 12.53
CA ILE A 17 10.31 -31.26 12.01
C ILE A 17 8.94 -30.79 12.50
N ALA A 18 8.79 -30.53 13.80
CA ALA A 18 7.55 -30.01 14.36
C ALA A 18 7.15 -28.65 13.75
N HIS A 19 8.12 -27.77 13.50
CA HIS A 19 7.89 -26.46 12.89
C HIS A 19 7.40 -26.58 11.43
N VAL A 20 8.03 -27.44 10.62
CA VAL A 20 7.61 -27.71 9.24
C VAL A 20 6.22 -28.34 9.21
N MET A 21 5.97 -29.32 10.08
CA MET A 21 4.66 -29.97 10.19
C MET A 21 3.58 -28.95 10.60
N ALA A 22 3.84 -28.10 11.58
CA ALA A 22 2.87 -27.08 11.98
C ALA A 22 2.56 -26.08 10.86
N LYS A 23 3.58 -25.67 10.10
CA LYS A 23 3.38 -24.80 8.93
C LYS A 23 2.58 -25.51 7.83
N ALA A 24 2.85 -26.80 7.59
CA ALA A 24 2.15 -27.59 6.58
C ALA A 24 0.68 -27.88 6.94
N PHE A 25 0.39 -28.16 8.22
CA PHE A 25 -0.95 -28.56 8.67
C PHE A 25 -1.83 -27.38 9.11
N PHE A 26 -1.24 -26.36 9.73
CA PHE A 26 -1.99 -25.25 10.35
C PHE A 26 -1.75 -23.90 9.68
N GLY A 27 -0.89 -23.82 8.66
CA GLY A 27 -0.52 -22.56 7.99
C GLY A 27 0.20 -21.56 8.89
N LYS A 28 0.50 -21.92 10.14
CA LYS A 28 1.11 -21.08 11.17
C LYS A 28 2.46 -21.64 11.59
N THR A 29 3.39 -20.77 11.94
CA THR A 29 4.65 -21.17 12.55
C THR A 29 4.40 -21.65 13.99
N LEU A 30 5.12 -22.69 14.42
CA LEU A 30 4.96 -23.26 15.78
C LEU A 30 5.28 -22.24 16.90
N PHE A 31 6.10 -21.24 16.57
CA PHE A 31 6.33 -20.04 17.37
C PHE A 31 6.18 -18.83 16.45
N PRO A 32 5.20 -17.94 16.71
CA PRO A 32 5.07 -16.68 16.01
C PRO A 32 6.31 -15.82 16.20
N ASP A 33 6.64 -14.94 15.25
CA ASP A 33 7.62 -13.89 15.53
C ASP A 33 7.09 -13.03 16.69
N THR A 34 7.99 -12.50 17.51
CA THR A 34 7.63 -11.61 18.63
C THR A 34 6.76 -10.43 18.21
N SER A 35 6.78 -10.05 16.92
CA SER A 35 5.88 -9.08 16.33
C SER A 35 4.41 -9.49 16.31
N GLU A 36 4.11 -10.79 16.24
CA GLU A 36 2.74 -11.33 16.20
C GLU A 36 2.17 -11.62 17.61
N LEU A 37 3.02 -11.72 18.63
CA LEU A 37 2.62 -12.04 20.00
C LEU A 37 2.27 -10.81 20.85
N PHE A 38 2.75 -9.62 20.48
CA PHE A 38 2.62 -8.41 21.31
C PHE A 38 2.19 -7.19 20.49
N THR A 39 0.98 -6.70 20.77
CA THR A 39 0.41 -5.48 20.18
C THR A 39 1.20 -4.23 20.61
N SER A 40 1.57 -4.14 21.88
CA SER A 40 2.31 -3.00 22.45
C SER A 40 3.81 -3.01 22.13
N LYS A 41 4.32 -1.90 21.58
CA LYS A 41 5.76 -1.68 21.30
C LYS A 41 6.65 -1.82 22.55
N LYS A 42 6.12 -1.49 23.74
CA LYS A 42 6.83 -1.55 25.02
C LYS A 42 7.01 -3.00 25.51
N GLU A 43 5.97 -3.83 25.38
CA GLU A 43 6.04 -5.26 25.71
C GLU A 43 6.92 -6.02 24.72
N ARG A 44 6.84 -5.65 23.43
CA ARG A 44 7.67 -6.21 22.36
C ARG A 44 9.17 -6.07 22.66
N ASN A 45 9.61 -4.88 23.09
CA ASN A 45 11.01 -4.63 23.44
C ASN A 45 11.46 -5.35 24.72
N LEU A 46 10.56 -5.53 25.69
CA LEU A 46 10.86 -6.22 26.94
C LEU A 46 11.10 -7.71 26.70
N TRP A 47 10.25 -8.36 25.90
CA TRP A 47 10.31 -9.80 25.63
C TRP A 47 11.24 -10.18 24.47
N GLN A 48 11.66 -9.24 23.62
CA GLN A 48 12.72 -9.46 22.63
C GLN A 48 14.07 -9.85 23.26
N THR A 49 14.28 -9.55 24.54
CA THR A 49 15.48 -9.98 25.28
C THR A 49 15.43 -11.46 25.68
N VAL A 50 14.22 -12.04 25.79
CA VAL A 50 13.98 -13.43 26.22
C VAL A 50 13.76 -14.35 25.02
N PHE A 51 13.09 -13.86 23.98
CA PHE A 51 12.87 -14.58 22.72
C PHE A 51 13.64 -13.90 21.59
N PRO A 52 14.71 -14.52 21.04
CA PRO A 52 15.42 -13.93 19.92
C PRO A 52 14.49 -13.84 18.70
N LYS A 53 14.53 -12.70 18.00
CA LYS A 53 13.76 -12.41 16.75
C LYS A 53 13.80 -13.52 15.70
N ASN A 54 14.77 -14.44 15.77
CA ASN A 54 14.90 -15.55 14.85
C ASN A 54 15.20 -16.86 15.60
N MET A 55 14.25 -17.34 16.41
CA MET A 55 14.36 -18.64 17.10
C MET A 55 14.74 -19.77 16.14
N LEU A 56 14.20 -19.74 14.92
CA LEU A 56 14.55 -20.69 13.86
C LEU A 56 16.06 -20.65 13.49
N ARG A 57 16.66 -19.46 13.40
CA ARG A 57 18.11 -19.33 13.10
C ARG A 57 18.97 -19.88 14.23
N LEU A 58 18.57 -19.66 15.49
CA LEU A 58 19.26 -20.22 16.64
C LEU A 58 19.21 -21.75 16.62
N VAL A 59 18.06 -22.34 16.32
CA VAL A 59 17.91 -23.80 16.25
C VAL A 59 18.73 -24.39 15.10
N ILE A 60 18.74 -23.76 13.92
CA ILE A 60 19.58 -24.19 12.79
C ILE A 60 21.07 -24.08 13.13
N PHE A 61 21.47 -23.01 13.83
CA PHE A 61 22.84 -22.83 14.30
C PHE A 61 23.27 -23.93 15.27
N VAL A 62 22.43 -24.27 16.25
CA VAL A 62 22.69 -25.35 17.20
C VAL A 62 22.75 -26.71 16.50
N LEU A 63 21.86 -26.97 15.54
CA LEU A 63 21.85 -28.22 14.77
C LEU A 63 23.14 -28.40 13.95
N THR A 64 23.50 -27.38 13.17
CA THR A 64 24.65 -27.41 12.26
C THR A 64 25.98 -27.48 13.02
N GLY A 65 26.10 -26.72 14.11
CA GLY A 65 27.23 -26.82 15.02
C GLY A 65 27.34 -28.20 15.67
N SER A 66 26.20 -28.79 16.07
CA SER A 66 26.19 -30.11 16.71
C SER A 66 26.54 -31.24 15.74
N ILE A 67 26.07 -31.19 14.49
CA ILE A 67 26.47 -32.13 13.43
C ILE A 67 27.97 -32.01 13.14
N SER A 68 28.47 -30.78 13.01
CA SER A 68 29.91 -30.53 12.77
C SER A 68 30.78 -31.04 13.92
N GLY A 69 30.38 -30.77 15.17
CA GLY A 69 31.06 -31.27 16.36
C GLY A 69 31.07 -32.81 16.44
N LEU A 70 29.94 -33.45 16.11
CA LEU A 70 29.87 -34.91 16.05
C LEU A 70 30.79 -35.51 14.98
N LEU A 71 30.86 -34.89 13.79
CA LEU A 71 31.75 -35.32 12.72
C LEU A 71 33.23 -35.19 13.12
N MET A 72 33.61 -34.09 13.76
CA MET A 72 34.98 -33.87 14.26
C MET A 72 35.35 -34.88 15.36
N ASP A 73 34.42 -35.19 16.27
CA ASP A 73 34.58 -36.22 17.31
C ASP A 73 34.72 -37.64 16.71
N ILE A 74 34.06 -37.94 15.58
CA ILE A 74 34.20 -39.21 14.86
C ILE A 74 35.56 -39.28 14.14
N ALA A 75 36.04 -38.15 13.60
CA ALA A 75 37.32 -38.05 12.91
C ALA A 75 38.55 -38.09 13.85
N GLY A 76 38.35 -38.22 15.17
CA GLY A 76 39.43 -38.40 16.14
C GLY A 76 40.06 -37.09 16.65
N LEU A 77 39.42 -35.94 16.42
CA LEU A 77 39.84 -34.68 17.02
C LEU A 77 39.54 -34.68 18.53
N ALA A 78 40.39 -34.02 19.31
CA ALA A 78 40.19 -33.91 20.75
C ALA A 78 38.89 -33.17 21.06
N GLY A 79 38.05 -33.73 21.95
CA GLY A 79 36.68 -33.25 22.16
C GLY A 79 36.52 -31.81 22.68
N TRP A 80 37.58 -31.19 23.21
CA TRP A 80 37.57 -29.78 23.58
C TRP A 80 37.83 -28.84 22.39
N ILE A 81 38.52 -29.34 21.36
CA ILE A 81 38.77 -28.64 20.10
C ILE A 81 37.48 -28.61 19.27
N SER A 82 36.75 -29.73 19.19
CA SER A 82 35.46 -29.78 18.49
C SER A 82 34.43 -28.82 19.09
N LEU A 83 34.49 -28.56 20.40
CA LEU A 83 33.64 -27.56 21.06
C LEU A 83 33.89 -26.11 20.59
N LEU A 84 35.14 -25.77 20.25
CA LEU A 84 35.53 -24.43 19.78
C LEU A 84 35.21 -24.19 18.31
N PHE A 85 35.36 -25.22 17.47
CA PHE A 85 35.17 -25.11 16.02
C PHE A 85 33.72 -25.33 15.57
N ALA A 86 32.91 -26.06 16.35
CA ALA A 86 31.48 -26.27 16.04
C ALA A 86 30.68 -24.96 15.89
N PRO A 87 30.82 -23.94 16.77
CA PRO A 87 30.19 -22.63 16.59
C PRO A 87 30.65 -21.91 15.32
N ILE A 88 31.94 -22.00 14.98
CA ILE A 88 32.52 -21.35 13.80
C ILE A 88 31.92 -21.96 12.53
N ALA A 89 31.81 -23.29 12.48
CA ALA A 89 31.18 -24.01 11.37
C ALA A 89 29.69 -23.63 11.22
N GLY A 90 28.96 -23.50 12.33
CA GLY A 90 27.56 -23.06 12.32
C GLY A 90 27.38 -21.62 11.81
N ILE A 91 28.25 -20.69 12.22
CA ILE A 91 28.24 -19.30 11.72
C ILE A 91 28.52 -19.29 10.21
N PHE A 92 29.55 -20.03 9.78
CA PHE A 92 29.94 -20.10 8.37
C PHE A 92 28.84 -20.69 7.50
N PHE A 93 28.18 -21.76 7.96
CA PHE A 93 27.07 -22.37 7.25
C PHE A 93 25.85 -21.44 7.15
N ASN A 94 25.53 -20.71 8.23
CA ASN A 94 24.46 -19.71 8.21
C ASN A 94 24.77 -18.54 7.25
N PHE A 95 26.04 -18.11 7.21
CA PHE A 95 26.52 -17.11 6.25
C PHE A 95 26.40 -17.62 4.81
N LEU A 96 26.81 -18.86 4.54
CA LEU A 96 26.72 -19.48 3.22
C LEU A 96 25.27 -19.61 2.75
N ILE A 97 24.36 -20.07 3.63
CA ILE A 97 22.94 -20.14 3.31
C ILE A 97 22.39 -18.76 2.99
N SER A 98 22.71 -17.76 3.81
CA SER A 98 22.22 -16.39 3.60
C SER A 98 22.77 -15.78 2.31
N MET A 99 24.04 -16.01 1.99
CA MET A 99 24.67 -15.45 0.79
C MET A 99 24.19 -16.11 -0.50
N VAL A 100 23.93 -17.42 -0.49
CA VAL A 100 23.57 -18.19 -1.69
C VAL A 100 22.05 -18.28 -1.86
N PHE A 101 21.33 -18.67 -0.80
CA PHE A 101 19.89 -18.92 -0.91
C PHE A 101 19.05 -17.67 -0.77
N SER A 102 19.49 -16.62 -0.07
CA SER A 102 18.71 -15.36 -0.01
C SER A 102 18.51 -14.73 -1.40
N PRO A 103 19.55 -14.52 -2.24
CA PRO A 103 19.33 -13.96 -3.57
C PRO A 103 18.53 -14.88 -4.48
N ILE A 104 18.67 -16.21 -4.36
CA ILE A 104 17.90 -17.19 -5.14
C ILE A 104 16.42 -17.20 -4.70
N TYR A 105 16.17 -17.17 -3.40
CA TYR A 105 14.83 -17.13 -2.80
C TYR A 105 14.10 -15.82 -3.16
N LEU A 106 14.79 -14.69 -3.03
CA LEU A 106 14.27 -13.38 -3.43
C LEU A 106 13.99 -13.35 -4.94
N LYS A 107 14.89 -13.89 -5.77
CA LYS A 107 14.66 -13.95 -7.23
C LYS A 107 13.48 -14.85 -7.60
N TYR A 108 13.23 -15.95 -6.89
CA TYR A 108 12.11 -16.84 -7.20
C TYR A 108 10.76 -16.36 -6.64
N HIS A 109 10.75 -15.71 -5.48
CA HIS A 109 9.50 -15.25 -4.84
C HIS A 109 9.15 -13.79 -5.17
N LYS A 110 10.12 -12.87 -5.30
CA LYS A 110 9.87 -11.46 -5.64
C LYS A 110 9.79 -11.18 -7.14
N SER A 111 10.23 -12.07 -8.03
CA SER A 111 10.15 -11.83 -9.49
C SER A 111 8.71 -11.79 -10.04
N ALA A 112 7.71 -12.13 -9.22
CA ALA A 112 6.30 -12.07 -9.60
C ALA A 112 5.50 -11.06 -8.77
N GLU A 113 6.09 -10.47 -7.72
CA GLU A 113 5.45 -9.36 -6.99
C GLU A 113 5.44 -8.13 -7.90
N PRO A 114 4.32 -7.40 -7.99
CA PRO A 114 4.27 -6.15 -8.74
C PRO A 114 5.29 -5.17 -8.17
N ASN A 115 5.93 -4.41 -9.07
CA ASN A 115 6.85 -3.35 -8.65
C ASN A 115 6.08 -2.14 -8.07
N ASP A 116 6.79 -1.18 -7.48
CA ASP A 116 6.15 -0.02 -6.83
C ASP A 116 5.34 0.84 -7.84
N GLU A 117 5.74 0.95 -9.10
CA GLU A 117 4.98 1.68 -10.14
C GLU A 117 3.72 0.92 -10.56
N GLU A 118 3.84 -0.39 -10.78
CA GLU A 118 2.71 -1.28 -11.09
C GLU A 118 1.71 -1.33 -9.93
N LEU A 119 2.17 -1.18 -8.69
CA LEU A 119 1.29 -1.12 -7.52
C LEU A 119 0.38 0.09 -7.55
N CYS A 120 0.85 1.26 -8.00
CA CYS A 120 0.07 2.49 -8.09
C CYS A 120 -1.11 2.41 -9.08
N GLU A 121 -1.08 1.46 -10.01
CA GLU A 121 -2.17 1.24 -10.98
C GLU A 121 -3.20 0.22 -10.49
N LEU A 122 -3.01 -0.36 -9.29
CA LEU A 122 -3.82 -1.46 -8.80
C LEU A 122 -4.78 -1.02 -7.69
N THR A 123 -5.95 -1.66 -7.69
CA THR A 123 -6.89 -1.61 -6.59
C THR A 123 -6.74 -2.84 -5.70
N GLY A 124 -7.00 -2.64 -4.41
CA GLY A 124 -6.89 -3.65 -3.38
C GLY A 124 -8.09 -3.68 -2.46
N LYS A 125 -8.09 -4.64 -1.55
CA LYS A 125 -9.09 -4.76 -0.49
C LYS A 125 -8.40 -4.75 0.86
N VAL A 126 -8.92 -3.96 1.80
CA VAL A 126 -8.39 -3.91 3.16
C VAL A 126 -8.68 -5.23 3.88
N VAL A 127 -7.63 -5.89 4.37
CA VAL A 127 -7.69 -7.16 5.11
C VAL A 127 -7.55 -6.93 6.61
N GLU A 128 -6.81 -5.90 7.01
CA GLU A 128 -6.68 -5.40 8.38
C GLU A 128 -6.89 -3.89 8.38
N ASP A 129 -7.66 -3.39 9.34
CA ASP A 129 -8.04 -1.97 9.44
C ASP A 129 -6.83 -1.06 9.28
N VAL A 130 -6.96 -0.02 8.45
CA VAL A 130 -5.94 1.02 8.29
C VAL A 130 -6.31 2.15 9.24
N GLU A 131 -5.55 2.28 10.32
CA GLU A 131 -5.72 3.37 11.29
C GLU A 131 -5.11 4.69 10.75
N PRO A 132 -5.67 5.86 11.11
CA PRO A 132 -5.17 7.19 10.72
C PRO A 132 -3.65 7.38 10.81
N ASP A 133 -3.07 7.06 11.97
CA ASP A 133 -1.64 7.21 12.24
C ASP A 133 -0.90 5.86 12.20
N GLY A 134 -1.50 4.87 11.55
CA GLY A 134 -1.12 3.46 11.69
C GLY A 134 -0.83 2.76 10.37
N PHE A 135 -0.55 1.48 10.50
CA PHE A 135 -0.42 0.57 9.38
C PHE A 135 -1.61 -0.39 9.38
N GLY A 136 -2.28 -0.51 8.25
CA GLY A 136 -3.17 -1.63 7.96
C GLY A 136 -2.54 -2.57 6.95
N VAL A 137 -3.37 -3.47 6.42
CA VAL A 137 -2.94 -4.47 5.45
C VAL A 137 -3.96 -4.54 4.32
N ILE A 138 -3.46 -4.53 3.09
CA ILE A 138 -4.27 -4.66 1.88
C ILE A 138 -3.90 -5.94 1.12
N GLU A 139 -4.89 -6.53 0.46
CA GLU A 139 -4.70 -7.56 -0.55
C GLU A 139 -4.88 -6.91 -1.93
N VAL A 140 -3.84 -6.99 -2.75
CA VAL A 140 -3.84 -6.48 -4.13
C VAL A 140 -3.74 -7.67 -5.08
N ARG A 141 -4.56 -7.66 -6.13
CA ARG A 141 -4.57 -8.74 -7.12
C ARG A 141 -3.78 -8.31 -8.36
N HIS A 142 -2.74 -9.06 -8.69
CA HIS A 142 -1.93 -8.83 -9.89
C HIS A 142 -1.86 -10.12 -10.71
N GLY A 143 -2.48 -10.10 -11.91
CA GLY A 143 -2.67 -11.29 -12.74
C GLY A 143 -3.53 -12.37 -12.06
N SER A 144 -3.00 -13.59 -11.95
CA SER A 144 -3.70 -14.73 -11.32
C SER A 144 -3.39 -14.92 -9.83
N LYS A 145 -2.65 -14.00 -9.21
CA LYS A 145 -2.17 -14.12 -7.83
C LYS A 145 -2.60 -12.93 -6.99
N SER A 146 -2.79 -13.18 -5.69
CA SER A 146 -2.99 -12.14 -4.68
C SER A 146 -1.70 -11.90 -3.91
N TYR A 147 -1.43 -10.65 -3.61
CA TYR A 147 -0.28 -10.19 -2.84
C TYR A 147 -0.77 -9.35 -1.66
N ILE A 148 -0.04 -9.43 -0.56
CA ILE A 148 -0.39 -8.72 0.68
C ILE A 148 0.67 -7.65 0.93
N PHE A 149 0.22 -6.41 1.07
CA PHE A 149 1.09 -5.27 1.32
C PHE A 149 0.67 -4.54 2.59
N ARG A 150 1.65 -3.88 3.22
CA ARG A 150 1.33 -2.91 4.28
C ARG A 150 0.70 -1.70 3.65
N ALA A 151 -0.30 -1.15 4.31
CA ALA A 151 -1.02 0.02 3.86
C ALA A 151 -1.01 1.13 4.91
N VAL A 152 -0.94 2.37 4.45
CA VAL A 152 -1.11 3.59 5.25
C VAL A 152 -2.20 4.41 4.55
N SER A 153 -3.10 5.03 5.30
CA SER A 153 -4.07 5.95 4.71
C SER A 153 -3.31 7.18 4.21
N ALA A 154 -3.51 7.54 2.95
CA ALA A 154 -2.87 8.72 2.37
C ALA A 154 -3.39 10.02 3.01
N ASN A 155 -4.62 10.04 3.52
CA ASN A 155 -5.26 11.20 4.17
C ASN A 155 -5.47 11.04 5.68
N GLU A 156 -4.72 10.15 6.34
CA GLU A 156 -4.86 9.90 7.78
C GLU A 156 -6.31 9.55 8.18
N ARG A 157 -7.05 8.88 7.29
CA ARG A 157 -8.42 8.42 7.55
C ARG A 157 -8.42 6.98 8.03
N PHE A 158 -9.43 6.67 8.85
CA PHE A 158 -9.69 5.28 9.22
C PHE A 158 -10.34 4.55 8.04
N ILE A 159 -9.69 3.50 7.55
CA ILE A 159 -10.21 2.66 6.46
C ILE A 159 -10.53 1.27 7.02
N PRO A 160 -11.83 0.91 7.15
CA PRO A 160 -12.21 -0.36 7.75
C PRO A 160 -11.87 -1.55 6.85
N LYS A 161 -11.69 -2.71 7.48
CA LYS A 161 -11.54 -4.00 6.82
C LYS A 161 -12.71 -4.28 5.89
N GLY A 162 -12.37 -4.74 4.69
CA GLY A 162 -13.31 -5.08 3.64
C GLY A 162 -13.57 -3.95 2.65
N THR A 163 -13.09 -2.73 2.92
CA THR A 163 -13.16 -1.59 2.01
C THR A 163 -12.27 -1.81 0.80
N SER A 164 -12.79 -1.46 -0.38
CA SER A 164 -11.99 -1.38 -1.60
C SER A 164 -11.16 -0.10 -1.57
N VAL A 165 -9.88 -0.21 -1.87
CA VAL A 165 -8.93 0.90 -1.84
C VAL A 165 -8.14 0.97 -3.14
N VAL A 166 -7.69 2.17 -3.49
CA VAL A 166 -6.77 2.42 -4.59
C VAL A 166 -5.40 2.68 -3.99
N VAL A 167 -4.36 2.09 -4.58
CA VAL A 167 -2.98 2.41 -4.22
C VAL A 167 -2.60 3.69 -4.96
N ILE A 168 -2.26 4.74 -4.23
CA ILE A 168 -1.91 6.05 -4.80
C ILE A 168 -0.42 6.13 -5.08
N TYR A 169 0.35 5.62 -4.12
CA TYR A 169 1.80 5.59 -4.17
C TYR A 169 2.30 4.37 -3.41
N ALA A 170 3.38 3.75 -3.87
CA ALA A 170 4.04 2.67 -3.15
C ALA A 170 5.53 2.98 -2.99
N GLN A 171 6.06 2.69 -1.81
CA GLN A 171 7.49 2.79 -1.53
C GLN A 171 7.92 1.71 -0.54
N ASP A 172 9.01 1.02 -0.85
CA ASP A 172 9.60 0.00 0.04
C ASP A 172 8.57 -1.09 0.45
N SER A 173 7.66 -1.46 -0.46
CA SER A 173 6.57 -2.41 -0.22
C SER A 173 5.53 -1.94 0.82
N CYS A 174 5.44 -0.63 1.06
CA CYS A 174 4.35 0.02 1.78
C CYS A 174 3.50 0.82 0.79
N CYS A 175 2.20 0.53 0.75
CA CYS A 175 1.23 1.20 -0.11
C CYS A 175 0.57 2.35 0.66
N PHE A 176 0.59 3.54 0.09
CA PHE A 176 -0.28 4.63 0.50
C PHE A 176 -1.58 4.46 -0.25
N VAL A 177 -2.66 4.24 0.50
CA VAL A 177 -3.95 3.88 -0.06
C VAL A 177 -5.03 4.82 0.40
N GLU A 178 -6.06 4.92 -0.42
CA GLU A 178 -7.29 5.57 -0.02
C GLU A 178 -8.49 4.73 -0.45
N SER A 179 -9.55 4.84 0.33
CA SER A 179 -10.84 4.28 -0.04
C SER A 179 -11.28 4.80 -1.41
N GLU A 180 -11.87 3.90 -2.18
CA GLU A 180 -12.36 4.22 -3.52
C GLU A 180 -13.34 5.40 -3.57
N GLU A 181 -14.06 5.63 -2.48
CA GLU A 181 -15.02 6.72 -2.30
C GLU A 181 -14.35 8.07 -2.04
N HIS A 182 -13.17 8.08 -1.41
CA HIS A 182 -12.46 9.31 -1.02
C HIS A 182 -11.22 9.59 -1.88
N LEU A 183 -11.00 8.82 -2.95
CA LEU A 183 -9.90 9.05 -3.90
C LEU A 183 -9.91 10.47 -4.47
N CYS A 184 -11.10 11.03 -4.70
CA CYS A 184 -11.27 12.39 -5.17
C CYS A 184 -10.65 13.43 -4.23
N ASP A 185 -10.73 13.22 -2.92
CA ASP A 185 -10.24 14.18 -1.92
C ASP A 185 -8.73 14.38 -2.02
N ILE A 186 -7.98 13.32 -2.34
CA ILE A 186 -6.51 13.34 -2.44
C ILE A 186 -6.01 14.09 -3.66
N LEU A 187 -6.73 13.96 -4.78
CA LEU A 187 -6.35 14.61 -6.03
C LEU A 187 -6.45 16.13 -5.92
N PHE A 188 -7.28 16.61 -5.00
CA PHE A 188 -7.52 18.02 -4.75
C PHE A 188 -6.72 18.56 -3.54
N GLU A 189 -6.04 17.69 -2.78
CA GLU A 189 -5.23 18.06 -1.60
C GLU A 189 -3.79 18.48 -1.93
N ASN A 190 -3.27 18.20 -3.13
CA ASN A 190 -1.90 18.60 -3.49
C ASN A 190 -1.74 20.11 -3.77
N ASP A 191 -2.84 20.87 -3.76
CA ASP A 191 -2.82 22.33 -3.78
C ASP A 191 -3.37 22.90 -2.47
N LYS A 192 -2.56 22.74 -1.40
CA LYS A 192 -2.76 23.51 -0.19
C LYS A 192 -2.29 24.95 -0.42
N ASN A 193 -3.14 25.74 -1.08
CA ASN A 193 -3.30 27.10 -0.60
C ASN A 193 -4.09 26.96 0.70
N ASP A 194 -3.39 26.92 1.85
CA ASP A 194 -3.96 26.72 3.20
C ASP A 194 -5.09 27.73 3.55
N ASP A 195 -5.30 28.76 2.71
CA ASP A 195 -6.34 29.77 2.82
C ASP A 195 -7.67 29.41 2.07
N ILE A 196 -7.72 28.33 1.28
CA ILE A 196 -8.88 27.96 0.45
C ILE A 196 -9.53 26.65 0.95
N ASN A 197 -10.84 26.67 1.15
CA ASN A 197 -11.65 25.52 1.62
C ASN A 197 -11.58 24.35 0.61
N ASP A 198 -11.51 23.10 1.10
CA ASP A 198 -11.48 21.85 0.31
C ASP A 198 -12.62 21.77 -0.72
N ASP A 199 -13.81 22.25 -0.38
CA ASP A 199 -14.96 22.31 -1.31
C ASP A 199 -14.66 23.19 -2.54
N ILE A 200 -13.93 24.29 -2.34
CA ILE A 200 -13.56 25.20 -3.42
C ILE A 200 -12.50 24.53 -4.30
N ASN A 201 -11.56 23.79 -3.72
CA ASN A 201 -10.57 23.04 -4.49
C ASN A 201 -11.26 22.05 -5.43
N LYS A 202 -12.19 21.24 -4.89
CA LYS A 202 -13.02 20.32 -5.67
C LYS A 202 -13.78 21.02 -6.80
N LEU A 203 -14.35 22.19 -6.52
CA LEU A 203 -15.11 22.96 -7.50
C LEU A 203 -14.21 23.49 -8.64
N VAL A 204 -13.02 24.02 -8.31
CA VAL A 204 -12.07 24.56 -9.30
C VAL A 204 -11.53 23.44 -10.18
N TYR A 205 -11.13 22.30 -9.62
CA TYR A 205 -10.66 21.17 -10.42
C TYR A 205 -11.77 20.56 -11.28
N SER A 206 -12.99 20.45 -10.75
CA SER A 206 -14.16 20.05 -11.54
C SER A 206 -14.41 20.99 -12.72
N ASN A 207 -14.17 22.29 -12.51
CA ASN A 207 -14.22 23.27 -13.59
C ASN A 207 -13.13 23.03 -14.62
N MET A 208 -11.87 22.87 -14.20
CA MET A 208 -10.74 22.62 -15.11
C MET A 208 -11.02 21.41 -16.01
N LEU A 209 -11.41 20.27 -15.41
CA LEU A 209 -11.60 19.01 -16.14
C LEU A 209 -12.79 19.04 -17.11
N CYS A 210 -13.86 19.76 -16.75
CA CYS A 210 -15.05 19.94 -17.58
C CYS A 210 -15.05 21.29 -18.30
N ASN A 211 -14.03 21.57 -19.11
CA ASN A 211 -13.87 22.85 -19.81
C ASN A 211 -13.11 22.68 -21.14
N ASP A 212 -13.51 23.41 -22.19
CA ASP A 212 -12.93 23.28 -23.53
C ASP A 212 -11.81 24.29 -23.83
N THR A 213 -11.39 25.07 -22.83
CA THR A 213 -10.25 25.99 -22.95
C THR A 213 -8.97 25.22 -23.28
N LYS A 214 -8.31 25.62 -24.35
CA LYS A 214 -7.01 25.09 -24.76
C LYS A 214 -5.90 25.94 -24.20
N ILE A 215 -4.92 25.29 -23.58
CA ILE A 215 -3.73 25.91 -23.02
C ILE A 215 -2.58 25.77 -24.04
N GLY A 216 -2.07 26.89 -24.52
CA GLY A 216 -0.92 26.96 -25.43
C GLY A 216 0.41 26.80 -24.71
N ASN A 217 1.49 26.64 -25.48
CA ASN A 217 2.84 26.40 -24.96
C ASN A 217 3.40 27.53 -24.08
N GLU A 218 2.92 28.76 -24.26
CA GLU A 218 3.33 29.94 -23.48
C GLU A 218 2.28 30.34 -22.43
N GLY A 219 1.32 29.45 -22.13
CA GLY A 219 0.21 29.72 -21.21
C GLY A 219 -0.92 30.54 -21.83
N GLU A 220 -0.90 30.78 -23.14
CA GLU A 220 -2.02 31.40 -23.84
C GLU A 220 -3.28 30.53 -23.74
N LEU A 221 -4.36 31.11 -23.23
CA LEU A 221 -5.65 30.43 -23.11
C LEU A 221 -6.53 30.78 -24.31
N THR A 222 -7.09 29.77 -24.98
CA THR A 222 -7.97 29.95 -26.13
C THR A 222 -9.24 29.13 -25.97
N GLY A 223 -10.40 29.75 -26.15
CA GLY A 223 -11.69 29.09 -25.95
C GLY A 223 -12.83 30.12 -25.84
N ASP A 224 -13.98 29.67 -25.32
CA ASP A 224 -15.06 30.58 -24.93
C ASP A 224 -14.58 31.52 -23.82
N PRO A 225 -14.92 32.82 -23.84
CA PRO A 225 -14.47 33.77 -22.82
C PRO A 225 -14.82 33.37 -21.38
N THR A 226 -15.97 32.74 -21.17
CA THR A 226 -16.43 32.31 -19.84
C THR A 226 -15.59 31.15 -19.34
N GLU A 227 -15.38 30.17 -20.19
CA GLU A 227 -14.58 28.99 -19.90
C GLU A 227 -13.11 29.35 -19.68
N THR A 228 -12.57 30.21 -20.53
CA THR A 228 -11.20 30.70 -20.48
C THR A 228 -10.95 31.44 -19.17
N ALA A 229 -11.91 32.28 -18.73
CA ALA A 229 -11.80 33.00 -17.47
C ALA A 229 -11.76 32.08 -16.24
N LEU A 230 -12.42 30.93 -16.29
CA LEU A 230 -12.43 29.97 -15.18
C LEU A 230 -11.10 29.20 -15.10
N VAL A 231 -10.49 28.85 -16.24
CA VAL A 231 -9.13 28.27 -16.26
C VAL A 231 -8.08 29.29 -15.85
N ASP A 232 -8.21 30.55 -16.31
CA ASP A 232 -7.34 31.66 -15.87
C ASP A 232 -7.44 31.90 -14.36
N MET A 233 -8.65 31.81 -13.79
CA MET A 233 -8.85 31.86 -12.34
C MET A 233 -8.12 30.72 -11.63
N ALA A 234 -8.23 29.49 -12.13
CA ALA A 234 -7.53 28.35 -11.54
C ALA A 234 -6.01 28.58 -11.50
N PHE A 235 -5.43 29.07 -12.61
CA PHE A 235 -4.00 29.39 -12.66
C PHE A 235 -3.58 30.53 -11.74
N LYS A 236 -4.44 31.55 -11.56
CA LYS A 236 -4.20 32.64 -10.60
C LYS A 236 -4.28 32.20 -9.14
N LEU A 237 -4.97 31.11 -8.87
CA LEU A 237 -5.07 30.48 -7.56
C LEU A 237 -4.02 29.37 -7.38
N ASP A 238 -3.05 29.29 -8.30
CA ASP A 238 -1.94 28.33 -8.33
C ASP A 238 -2.35 26.87 -8.53
N PHE A 239 -3.56 26.60 -9.07
CA PHE A 239 -4.01 25.22 -9.31
C PHE A 239 -3.15 24.49 -10.35
N ASP A 240 -2.78 23.26 -10.01
CA ASP A 240 -1.89 22.41 -10.80
C ASP A 240 -2.50 21.95 -12.14
N PRO A 241 -1.95 22.38 -13.30
CA PRO A 241 -2.44 21.97 -14.61
C PRO A 241 -2.15 20.50 -14.93
N SER A 242 -1.24 19.81 -14.23
CA SER A 242 -0.98 18.39 -14.50
C SER A 242 -2.15 17.47 -14.14
N ILE A 243 -3.22 18.02 -13.53
CA ILE A 243 -4.50 17.32 -13.37
C ILE A 243 -5.07 16.84 -14.72
N TYR A 244 -4.83 17.55 -15.83
CA TYR A 244 -5.26 17.11 -17.16
C TYR A 244 -4.60 15.80 -17.59
N ASP A 245 -3.35 15.57 -17.17
CA ASP A 245 -2.60 14.34 -17.45
C ASP A 245 -2.94 13.24 -16.45
N ARG A 246 -3.22 13.59 -15.18
CA ARG A 246 -3.65 12.64 -14.15
C ARG A 246 -5.07 12.13 -14.36
N MET A 247 -5.93 12.95 -14.96
CA MET A 247 -7.35 12.66 -15.19
C MET A 247 -7.74 12.92 -16.65
N PRO A 248 -7.17 12.19 -17.62
CA PRO A 248 -7.41 12.43 -19.04
C PRO A 248 -8.89 12.29 -19.37
N ARG A 249 -9.41 13.23 -20.17
CA ARG A 249 -10.76 13.16 -20.72
C ARG A 249 -10.83 12.03 -21.75
N VAL A 250 -11.69 11.05 -21.52
CA VAL A 250 -11.88 9.89 -22.40
C VAL A 250 -13.14 10.00 -23.27
N GLU A 251 -14.17 10.69 -22.79
CA GLU A 251 -15.43 10.92 -23.51
C GLU A 251 -16.02 12.27 -23.13
N GLU A 252 -16.89 12.80 -23.99
CA GLU A 252 -17.58 14.06 -23.72
C GLU A 252 -18.96 14.16 -24.37
N ILE A 253 -19.80 14.97 -23.74
CA ILE A 253 -20.98 15.57 -24.36
C ILE A 253 -20.72 17.07 -24.30
N PRO A 254 -20.45 17.73 -25.44
CA PRO A 254 -20.20 19.17 -25.47
C PRO A 254 -21.44 19.95 -25.04
N PHE A 255 -21.28 21.25 -24.78
CA PHE A 255 -22.42 22.08 -24.41
C PHE A 255 -23.53 22.00 -25.45
N ASP A 256 -24.75 21.68 -25.02
CA ASP A 256 -25.93 21.61 -25.87
C ASP A 256 -27.01 22.52 -25.29
N SER A 257 -27.61 23.35 -26.15
CA SER A 257 -28.55 24.40 -25.74
C SER A 257 -29.90 23.85 -25.28
N ASP A 258 -30.29 22.66 -25.72
CA ASP A 258 -31.55 22.03 -25.33
C ASP A 258 -31.43 21.46 -23.91
N ARG A 259 -30.30 20.81 -23.60
CA ARG A 259 -30.02 20.31 -22.25
C ARG A 259 -29.43 21.37 -21.31
N LYS A 260 -28.83 22.44 -21.84
CA LYS A 260 -28.13 23.53 -21.13
C LYS A 260 -27.00 23.04 -20.21
N LEU A 261 -26.33 21.98 -20.60
CA LEU A 261 -25.29 21.30 -19.82
C LEU A 261 -24.10 20.99 -20.74
N MET A 262 -22.93 20.81 -20.15
CA MET A 262 -21.70 20.23 -20.69
C MET A 262 -21.30 19.07 -19.76
N THR A 263 -20.83 17.95 -20.31
CA THR A 263 -20.44 16.78 -19.52
C THR A 263 -19.17 16.18 -20.07
N THR A 264 -18.24 15.83 -19.19
CA THR A 264 -16.98 15.16 -19.54
C THR A 264 -16.82 13.93 -18.69
N VAL A 265 -16.17 12.92 -19.25
CA VAL A 265 -15.81 11.69 -18.56
C VAL A 265 -14.29 11.64 -18.51
N ASN A 266 -13.74 11.62 -17.31
CA ASN A 266 -12.31 11.63 -17.06
C ASN A 266 -11.90 10.30 -16.43
N GLU A 267 -10.86 9.68 -16.96
CA GLU A 267 -10.33 8.43 -16.42
C GLU A 267 -9.32 8.71 -15.33
N ILE A 268 -9.36 7.92 -14.26
CA ILE A 268 -8.32 7.89 -13.23
C ILE A 268 -8.14 6.46 -12.72
N ASN A 269 -6.93 5.92 -12.80
CA ASN A 269 -6.57 4.59 -12.29
C ASN A 269 -7.59 3.49 -12.70
N GLY A 270 -8.02 3.49 -13.97
CA GLY A 270 -8.99 2.54 -14.51
C GLY A 270 -10.46 2.79 -14.11
N LYS A 271 -10.75 3.91 -13.47
CA LYS A 271 -12.11 4.35 -13.11
C LYS A 271 -12.51 5.60 -13.86
N TYR A 272 -13.80 5.86 -13.91
CA TYR A 272 -14.35 7.03 -14.60
C TYR A 272 -15.06 7.96 -13.63
N ILE A 273 -14.71 9.24 -13.69
CA ILE A 273 -15.39 10.32 -12.99
C ILE A 273 -16.09 11.19 -14.03
N VAL A 274 -17.34 11.55 -13.74
CA VAL A 274 -18.16 12.35 -14.65
C VAL A 274 -18.33 13.74 -14.07
N TYR A 275 -17.84 14.75 -14.79
CA TYR A 275 -18.04 16.14 -14.43
C TYR A 275 -19.09 16.76 -15.34
N THR A 276 -20.07 17.45 -14.75
CA THR A 276 -21.11 18.16 -15.49
C THR A 276 -21.23 19.60 -15.01
N LYS A 277 -21.27 20.54 -15.93
CA LYS A 277 -21.54 21.97 -15.66
C LYS A 277 -22.66 22.48 -16.54
N GLY A 278 -23.32 23.57 -16.14
CA GLY A 278 -24.34 24.23 -16.94
C GLY A 278 -25.35 24.99 -16.11
N GLY A 279 -26.58 25.11 -16.62
CA GLY A 279 -27.65 25.82 -15.93
C GLY A 279 -27.96 25.19 -14.57
N VAL A 280 -28.01 26.01 -13.52
CA VAL A 280 -28.25 25.56 -12.13
C VAL A 280 -29.56 24.76 -12.02
N ASP A 281 -30.64 25.23 -12.65
CA ASP A 281 -31.93 24.53 -12.65
C ASP A 281 -31.85 23.13 -13.29
N GLU A 282 -30.98 22.95 -14.29
CA GLU A 282 -30.79 21.66 -14.96
C GLU A 282 -29.85 20.73 -14.18
N LEU A 283 -28.88 21.28 -13.47
CA LEU A 283 -28.02 20.54 -12.55
C LEU A 283 -28.82 20.03 -11.35
N LEU A 284 -29.60 20.89 -10.69
CA LEU A 284 -30.35 20.53 -9.48
C LEU A 284 -31.36 19.39 -9.73
N LYS A 285 -31.95 19.31 -10.93
CA LYS A 285 -32.83 18.18 -11.32
C LYS A 285 -32.11 16.82 -11.41
N ARG A 286 -30.78 16.82 -11.46
CA ARG A 286 -29.93 15.63 -11.68
C ARG A 286 -29.04 15.31 -10.48
N CYS A 287 -29.01 16.18 -9.47
CA CYS A 287 -28.28 15.97 -8.24
C CYS A 287 -29.21 15.43 -7.15
N ASN A 288 -28.70 14.50 -6.35
CA ASN A 288 -29.39 13.95 -5.17
C ASN A 288 -28.72 14.37 -3.85
N SER A 289 -27.57 15.03 -3.92
CA SER A 289 -26.80 15.51 -2.79
C SER A 289 -25.93 16.70 -3.18
N TYR A 290 -25.40 17.40 -2.18
CA TYR A 290 -24.42 18.47 -2.34
C TYR A 290 -23.32 18.36 -1.28
N LEU A 291 -22.16 18.94 -1.56
CA LEU A 291 -21.03 18.98 -0.64
C LEU A 291 -21.01 20.33 0.09
N GLU A 292 -20.88 20.30 1.41
CA GLU A 292 -20.72 21.50 2.23
C GLU A 292 -19.79 21.20 3.43
N ASN A 293 -18.68 21.94 3.50
CA ASN A 293 -17.58 21.80 4.44
C ASN A 293 -17.02 20.35 4.50
N GLY A 294 -16.82 19.73 3.34
CA GLY A 294 -16.36 18.34 3.23
C GLY A 294 -17.41 17.28 3.57
N GLU A 295 -18.62 17.66 4.00
CA GLU A 295 -19.72 16.73 4.29
C GLU A 295 -20.72 16.67 3.14
N VAL A 296 -21.11 15.46 2.75
CA VAL A 296 -22.16 15.24 1.75
C VAL A 296 -23.53 15.30 2.43
N LYS A 297 -24.41 16.17 1.92
CA LYS A 297 -25.78 16.39 2.40
C LYS A 297 -26.80 16.03 1.34
N GLU A 298 -27.92 15.44 1.75
CA GLU A 298 -28.95 14.87 0.84
C GLU A 298 -30.24 15.71 0.76
N ASP A 299 -30.34 16.80 1.52
CA ASP A 299 -31.50 17.72 1.57
C ASP A 299 -31.50 18.75 0.43
N ILE A 300 -30.99 18.36 -0.76
CA ILE A 300 -30.87 19.24 -1.93
C ILE A 300 -32.23 19.77 -2.44
N GLU A 301 -33.32 19.07 -2.13
CA GLU A 301 -34.70 19.48 -2.48
C GLU A 301 -35.06 20.87 -1.94
N GLU A 302 -34.41 21.33 -0.87
CA GLU A 302 -34.63 22.68 -0.33
C GLU A 302 -34.20 23.79 -1.29
N TYR A 303 -33.25 23.51 -2.19
CA TYR A 303 -32.65 24.44 -3.14
C TYR A 303 -33.23 24.34 -4.55
N ALA A 304 -33.98 23.27 -4.85
CA ALA A 304 -34.56 23.00 -6.17
C ALA A 304 -35.91 23.71 -6.46
N LYS A 305 -36.17 24.86 -5.80
CA LYS A 305 -37.46 25.59 -5.86
C LYS A 305 -37.58 26.56 -7.02
#